data_AF-A0A7Y5U346-F1
#
_entry.id   AF-A0A7Y5U346-F1
#
_cell.length_a   1.000
_cell.length_b   1.000
_cell.length_c   1.000
_cell.angle_alpha   90.00
_cell.angle_beta   90.00
_cell.angle_gamma   90.00
#
_symmetry.space_group_name_H-M   'P 1'
#
loop_
_entity.id
_entity.type
_entity.pdbx_description
1 polymer ?
#
loop_
_entity_poly.entity_id
_entity_poly.type
_entity_poly.pdbx_seq_one_letter_code
_entity_poly.pdbx_strand_id
1 'polypeptide(L)'
;MRHKSGQVVDLRFDDQTAFVKNKHPGSSELLLRGSRVMVDVETLQRAVYRARRVQVFGGGRPWQEGVTRSNPASPHGSSSVNDQ
;
A
#
# COMPACT_ATOMS: atom_id res chain seq x y z
N MET A 1 12.69 5.30 -0.93
CA MET A 1 11.84 6.49 -1.23
C MET A 1 12.52 7.33 -2.30
N ARG A 2 11.80 8.06 -3.16
CA ARG A 2 12.41 9.04 -4.08
C ARG A 2 12.18 10.47 -3.57
N HIS A 3 13.27 11.19 -3.30
CA HIS A 3 13.25 12.60 -2.92
C HIS A 3 12.91 13.47 -4.15
N LYS A 4 12.45 14.71 -3.92
CA LYS A 4 12.10 15.65 -5.02
C LYS A 4 13.24 15.94 -5.99
N SER A 5 14.50 15.77 -5.56
CA SER A 5 15.69 15.90 -6.41
C SER A 5 15.89 14.71 -7.36
N GLY A 6 15.05 13.68 -7.28
CA GLY A 6 15.22 12.44 -8.04
C GLY A 6 16.11 11.40 -7.34
N GLN A 7 16.83 11.78 -6.28
CA GLN A 7 17.65 10.86 -5.49
C GLN A 7 16.79 9.79 -4.81
N VAL A 8 17.23 8.54 -4.88
CA VAL A 8 16.65 7.44 -4.11
C VAL A 8 17.37 7.37 -2.76
N VAL A 9 16.60 7.35 -1.69
CA VAL A 9 17.11 7.27 -0.31
C VAL A 9 16.49 6.08 0.43
N ASP A 10 17.29 5.51 1.33
CA ASP A 10 16.86 4.49 2.26
C ASP A 10 16.26 5.14 3.50
N LEU A 11 14.98 4.85 3.71
CA LEU A 11 14.21 5.35 4.85
C LEU A 11 13.71 4.14 5.64
N ARG A 12 14.09 4.08 6.91
CA ARG A 12 13.63 3.04 7.84
C ARG A 12 12.36 3.49 8.56
N PHE A 13 11.40 2.57 8.64
CA PHE A 13 10.23 2.65 9.49
C PHE A 13 10.38 1.61 10.60
N ASP A 14 10.01 1.99 11.81
CA ASP A 14 10.04 1.13 13.00
C ASP A 14 8.89 1.49 13.95
N ASP A 15 8.84 0.81 15.09
CA ASP A 15 7.74 0.95 16.06
C ASP A 15 7.65 2.35 16.70
N GLN A 16 8.67 3.19 16.56
CA GLN A 16 8.63 4.58 17.02
C GLN A 16 8.24 5.56 15.90
N THR A 17 7.96 5.08 14.69
CA THR A 17 7.47 5.91 13.59
C THR A 17 5.99 6.22 13.78
N ALA A 18 5.65 7.51 13.86
CA ALA A 18 4.25 7.94 13.90
C ALA A 18 3.67 8.15 12.50
N PHE A 19 2.54 7.51 12.18
CA PHE A 19 1.80 7.75 10.93
C PHE A 19 0.60 8.67 11.18
N VAL A 20 0.42 9.67 10.33
CA VAL A 20 -0.67 10.64 10.43
C VAL A 20 -1.29 10.89 9.06
N LYS A 21 -2.62 10.81 8.97
CA LYS A 21 -3.39 11.18 7.77
C LYS A 21 -4.55 12.07 8.17
N ASN A 22 -4.74 13.20 7.48
CA ASN A 22 -5.81 14.16 7.79
C ASN A 22 -5.84 14.60 9.27
N LYS A 23 -4.67 14.76 9.90
CA LYS A 23 -4.49 15.05 11.33
C LYS A 23 -4.89 13.93 12.30
N HIS A 24 -5.30 12.76 11.80
CA HIS A 24 -5.60 11.60 12.61
C HIS A 24 -4.40 10.63 12.66
N PRO A 25 -4.04 10.10 13.84
CA PRO A 25 -3.09 9.00 13.95
C PRO A 25 -3.56 7.79 13.14
N GLY A 26 -2.61 7.03 12.60
CA GLY A 26 -2.92 5.78 11.91
C GLY A 26 -1.72 4.84 11.86
N SER A 27 -1.77 3.90 10.93
CA SER A 27 -0.77 2.85 10.75
C SER A 27 -0.04 2.96 9.41
N SER A 28 0.97 2.12 9.23
CA SER A 28 1.70 1.98 7.96
C SER A 28 0.82 1.54 6.80
N GLU A 29 -0.34 0.92 7.05
CA GLU A 29 -1.33 0.54 6.03
C GLU A 29 -1.88 1.73 5.24
N LEU A 30 -1.75 2.94 5.79
CA LEU A 30 -2.09 4.19 5.11
C LEU A 30 -1.13 4.52 3.96
N LEU A 31 0.05 3.88 3.90
CA LEU A 31 1.05 4.06 2.85
C LEU A 31 0.76 3.19 1.63
N LEU A 32 -0.20 3.64 0.83
CA LEU A 32 -0.50 3.01 -0.45
C LEU A 32 0.58 3.32 -1.49
N ARG A 33 0.75 2.42 -2.46
CA ARG A 33 1.69 2.65 -3.57
C ARG A 33 1.26 3.90 -4.34
N GLY A 34 2.16 4.88 -4.45
CA GLY A 34 1.90 6.17 -5.10
C GLY A 34 1.30 7.22 -4.18
N SER A 35 1.17 6.95 -2.88
CA SER A 35 0.84 7.98 -1.89
C SER A 35 1.90 9.08 -1.87
N ARG A 36 1.43 10.31 -1.75
CA ARG A 36 2.27 11.48 -1.50
C ARG A 36 2.39 11.67 0.00
N VAL A 37 3.63 11.73 0.48
CA VAL A 37 3.94 11.82 1.91
C VAL A 37 4.97 12.90 2.18
N MET A 38 4.86 13.54 3.34
CA MET A 38 5.94 14.30 3.96
C MET A 38 6.48 13.46 5.11
N VAL A 39 7.80 13.39 5.24
CA VAL A 39 8.44 12.58 6.28
C VAL A 39 9.41 13.46 7.05
N ASP A 40 9.20 13.54 8.36
CA ASP A 40 10.18 14.08 9.29
C ASP A 40 11.19 12.98 9.59
N VAL A 41 12.46 13.24 9.29
CA VAL A 41 13.53 12.23 9.40
C VAL A 41 14.59 12.62 10.41
N GLU A 42 15.18 11.61 11.03
CA GLU A 42 16.44 11.70 11.77
C GLU A 42 17.54 11.02 10.95
N THR A 43 18.73 11.63 10.91
CA THR A 43 19.87 11.03 10.21
C THR A 43 20.55 10.04 11.16
N LEU A 44 20.54 8.74 10.82
CA LEU A 44 21.27 7.74 11.59
C LEU A 44 22.74 7.69 11.16
N GLN A 45 22.96 7.61 9.84
CA GLN A 45 24.26 7.56 9.18
C GLN A 45 24.15 8.21 7.80
N ARG A 46 25.28 8.44 7.11
CA ARG A 46 25.28 9.08 5.79
C ARG A 46 24.35 8.33 4.82
N ALA A 47 23.35 9.03 4.29
CA ALA A 47 22.31 8.50 3.40
C ALA A 47 21.35 7.45 4.00
N VAL A 48 21.40 7.21 5.31
CA VAL A 48 20.46 6.34 6.04
C VAL A 48 19.64 7.19 6.99
N TYR A 49 18.34 7.25 6.73
CA TYR A 49 17.41 8.06 7.49
C TYR A 49 16.39 7.20 8.22
N ARG A 50 16.02 7.65 9.43
CA ARG A 50 14.93 7.08 10.21
C ARG A 50 13.72 8.00 10.14
N ALA A 51 12.56 7.46 9.84
CA ALA A 51 11.32 8.23 9.89
C ALA A 51 10.89 8.41 11.35
N ARG A 52 10.68 9.66 11.78
CA ARG A 52 10.01 9.96 13.07
C ARG A 52 8.52 10.12 12.88
N ARG A 53 8.13 10.82 11.81
CA ARG A 53 6.73 11.08 11.48
C ARG A 53 6.50 11.02 10.00
N VAL A 54 5.43 10.35 9.60
CA VAL A 54 4.99 10.23 8.21
C VAL A 54 3.60 10.84 8.09
N GLN A 55 3.51 11.95 7.36
CA GLN A 55 2.25 12.60 7.06
C GLN A 55 1.78 12.25 5.64
N VAL A 56 0.63 11.59 5.55
CA VAL A 56 0.03 11.16 4.29
C VAL A 56 -0.99 12.19 3.82
N PHE A 57 -0.78 12.74 2.62
CA PHE A 57 -1.67 13.75 2.02
C PHE A 57 -2.69 13.17 1.04
N GLY A 58 -2.61 11.87 0.76
CA GLY A 58 -3.46 11.17 -0.19
C GLY A 58 -2.73 10.73 -1.45
N GLY A 59 -3.50 10.23 -2.41
CA GLY A 59 -2.96 9.47 -3.52
C GLY A 59 -2.59 8.05 -3.10
N GLY A 60 -2.48 7.18 -4.10
CA GLY A 60 -2.22 5.77 -3.93
C GLY A 60 -3.46 4.92 -4.14
N ARG A 61 -3.28 3.81 -4.83
CA ARG A 61 -4.35 2.83 -5.06
C ARG A 61 -4.19 1.74 -4.02
N PRO A 62 -5.28 1.25 -3.40
CA PRO A 62 -5.21 -0.01 -2.66
C PRO A 62 -4.63 -1.04 -3.62
N TRP A 63 -3.72 -1.87 -3.11
CA TRP A 63 -3.21 -2.99 -3.88
C TRP A 63 -4.41 -3.88 -4.18
N GLN A 64 -4.95 -3.79 -5.40
CA GLN A 64 -5.83 -4.83 -5.90
C GLN A 64 -4.91 -6.01 -6.17
N GLU A 65 -4.69 -6.81 -5.13
CA GLU A 65 -4.28 -8.19 -5.29
C GLU A 65 -5.24 -8.77 -6.32
N GLY A 66 -4.69 -9.20 -7.45
CA GLY A 66 -5.48 -9.64 -8.59
C GLY A 66 -6.51 -10.64 -8.09
N VAL A 67 -7.77 -10.21 -8.02
CA VAL A 67 -8.89 -11.13 -7.94
C VAL A 67 -8.79 -11.90 -9.24
N THR A 68 -8.17 -13.07 -9.16
CA THR A 68 -8.42 -14.15 -10.08
C THR A 68 -9.93 -14.16 -10.23
N ARG A 69 -10.42 -13.83 -11.43
CA ARG A 69 -11.77 -14.21 -11.81
C ARG A 69 -11.79 -15.73 -11.75
N SER A 70 -12.00 -16.30 -10.57
CA SER A 70 -12.60 -17.61 -10.45
C SER A 70 -14.01 -17.43 -11.00
N ASN A 71 -14.10 -17.63 -12.31
CA ASN A 71 -15.31 -17.93 -13.03
C ASN A 71 -16.03 -19.01 -12.18
N PRO A 72 -17.16 -18.72 -11.50
CA PRO A 72 -17.91 -19.80 -10.90
C PRO A 72 -18.36 -20.68 -12.07
N ALA A 73 -17.83 -21.89 -12.08
CA ALA A 73 -18.23 -22.95 -12.97
C ALA A 73 -19.75 -22.93 -13.11
N SER A 74 -20.23 -22.79 -14.35
CA SER A 74 -21.62 -23.09 -14.68
C SER A 74 -21.94 -24.47 -14.10
N PRO A 75 -22.98 -24.62 -13.26
CA PRO A 75 -23.32 -25.92 -12.74
C PRO A 75 -23.75 -26.80 -13.92
N HIS A 76 -22.97 -27.86 -14.15
CA HIS A 76 -23.43 -29.05 -14.84
C HIS A 76 -24.68 -29.57 -14.11
N GLY A 77 -25.75 -29.72 -14.89
CA GLY A 77 -26.98 -30.43 -14.56
C GLY A 77 -27.79 -30.49 -15.85
N SER A 78 -27.43 -31.32 -16.82
CA SER A 78 -27.91 -32.70 -16.96
C SER A 78 -29.43 -32.80 -16.92
N SER A 79 -30.04 -32.88 -18.11
CA SER A 79 -30.96 -33.99 -18.44
C SER A 79 -31.19 -34.02 -19.95
N SER A 80 -30.76 -35.13 -20.55
CA SER A 80 -31.11 -35.57 -21.89
C SER A 80 -32.61 -35.52 -22.10
N VAL A 81 -32.99 -35.01 -23.27
CA VAL A 81 -34.29 -35.22 -23.90
C VAL A 81 -34.14 -36.46 -24.79
N ASN A 82 -34.89 -37.52 -24.47
CA ASN A 82 -35.46 -38.56 -25.36
C ASN A 82 -35.51 -39.91 -24.63
N ASP A 83 -36.72 -40.42 -24.37
CA ASP A 83 -37.28 -41.62 -25.03
C ASP A 83 -38.67 -41.92 -24.43
N GLN A 84 -39.73 -41.75 -25.24
CA GLN A 84 -40.97 -42.55 -25.31
C GLN A 84 -42.04 -41.84 -26.16
#